data_AF-A0A4Q3MCH5-F1
#
_entry.id   AF-A0A4Q3MCH5-F1
#
_cell.length_a   1.000
_cell.length_b   1.000
_cell.length_c   1.000
_cell.angle_alpha   90.00
_cell.angle_beta   90.00
_cell.angle_gamma   90.00
#
_symmetry.space_group_name_H-M   'P 1'
#
loop_
_entity.id
_entity.type
_entity.pdbx_description
1 polymer ?
#
loop_
_entity_poly.entity_id
_entity_poly.type
_entity_poly.pdbx_seq_one_letter_code
_entity_poly.pdbx_strand_id
1 'polypeptide(L)' 'YATKTNVSAAQFGEGSFDKGIYFTIPLSALLTRSTPAMGVFTYNPLVRDGGAKLNRYFPLFDLTGVRDPRALSIVPGKQE' A
#
# COMPACT_ATOMS: atom_id res chain seq x y z
N TYR A 1 -0.48 -1.85 -6.18
CA TYR A 1 -1.85 -1.34 -6.40
C TYR A 1 -1.93 -0.73 -7.80
N ALA A 2 -3.15 -0.59 -8.32
CA ALA A 2 -3.42 0.18 -9.53
C ALA A 2 -4.71 0.99 -9.36
N THR A 3 -4.67 2.28 -9.66
CA THR A 3 -5.85 3.17 -9.58
C THR A 3 -6.19 3.66 -10.98
N LYS A 4 -7.43 3.45 -11.44
CA LYS A 4 -7.91 3.96 -12.72
C LYS A 4 -8.72 5.24 -12.51
N THR A 5 -8.38 6.29 -13.24
CA THR A 5 -9.15 7.54 -13.26
C THR A 5 -10.11 7.60 -14.46
N ASN A 6 -11.16 8.39 -14.34
CA ASN A 6 -12.09 8.69 -15.44
C ASN A 6 -11.62 9.86 -16.32
N VAL A 7 -10.53 10.54 -15.96
CA VAL A 7 -9.98 11.66 -16.73
C VAL A 7 -9.12 11.16 -17.90
N SER A 8 -9.18 11.89 -19.02
CA SER A 8 -8.48 11.53 -20.26
C SER A 8 -6.96 11.61 -20.14
N ALA A 9 -6.25 10.70 -20.81
CA ALA A 9 -4.78 10.68 -20.84
C ALA A 9 -4.16 11.94 -21.48
N ALA A 10 -4.89 12.61 -22.38
CA ALA A 10 -4.48 13.87 -23.00
C ALA A 10 -4.42 15.05 -22.01
N GLN A 11 -5.26 15.02 -20.95
CA GLN A 11 -5.24 16.06 -19.91
C GLN A 11 -4.16 15.83 -18.83
N PHE A 12 -3.76 14.58 -18.58
CA PHE A 12 -2.81 14.25 -17.50
C PHE A 12 -1.37 13.96 -17.97
N GLY A 13 -1.20 13.49 -19.22
CA GLY A 13 0.07 12.95 -19.70
C GLY A 13 0.32 11.54 -19.16
N GLU A 14 0.95 10.69 -19.97
CA GLU A 14 1.47 9.33 -19.63
C GLU A 14 0.49 8.24 -19.16
N GLY A 15 -0.79 8.53 -18.88
CA GLY A 15 -1.86 7.53 -18.84
C GLY A 15 -2.83 7.64 -17.67
N SER A 16 -3.95 6.90 -17.76
CA SER A 16 -5.06 6.94 -16.80
C SER A 16 -4.86 6.09 -15.54
N PHE A 17 -3.63 5.67 -15.25
CA PHE A 17 -3.33 4.64 -14.25
C PHE A 17 -2.13 4.97 -13.35
N ASP A 18 -2.40 5.15 -12.06
CA ASP A 18 -1.39 5.08 -11.00
C ASP A 18 -0.96 3.63 -10.84
N LYS A 19 0.35 3.38 -10.81
CA LYS A 19 0.95 2.05 -10.68
C LYS A 19 2.03 2.11 -9.62
N GLY A 20 1.86 1.28 -8.59
CA GLY A 20 2.82 1.16 -7.50
C GLY A 20 2.89 -0.27 -6.99
N ILE A 21 4.04 -0.67 -6.48
CA ILE A 21 4.19 -1.92 -5.75
C ILE A 21 4.49 -1.56 -4.30
N TYR A 22 3.74 -2.16 -3.37
CA TYR A 22 3.96 -1.99 -1.95
C TYR A 22 3.98 -3.36 -1.28
N PHE A 23 4.85 -3.49 -0.28
CA PHE A 23 4.93 -4.67 0.57
C PHE A 23 4.96 -4.22 2.01
N THR A 24 4.23 -4.95 2.84
CA THR A 24 4.18 -4.73 4.29
C THR A 24 4.82 -5.93 4.97
N ILE A 25 5.82 -5.69 5.81
CA ILE A 25 6.58 -6.73 6.51
C ILE A 25 6.31 -6.61 8.01
N PRO A 26 5.81 -7.66 8.68
CA PRO A 26 5.66 -7.65 10.13
C PRO A 26 7.03 -7.66 10.80
N LEU A 27 7.33 -6.65 11.62
CA LEU A 27 8.60 -6.59 12.34
C LEU A 27 8.66 -7.60 13.49
N SER A 28 7.52 -8.14 13.93
CA SER A 28 7.46 -9.23 14.91
C SER A 28 8.21 -10.50 14.46
N ALA A 29 8.31 -10.74 13.14
CA ALA A 29 9.07 -11.86 12.60
C ALA A 29 10.59 -11.60 12.54
N LEU A 30 10.99 -10.34 12.62
CA LEU A 30 12.39 -9.91 12.51
C LEU A 30 13.01 -9.53 13.86
N LEU A 31 12.19 -9.12 14.83
CA LEU A 31 12.63 -8.64 16.14
C LEU A 31 12.42 -9.73 17.21
N THR A 32 13.33 -9.77 18.19
CA THR A 32 13.27 -10.70 19.34
C THR A 32 12.16 -10.38 20.35
N ARG A 33 11.48 -9.24 20.20
CA ARG A 33 10.34 -8.85 21.05
C ARG A 33 9.06 -8.80 20.24
N SER A 34 7.96 -9.25 20.85
CA SER A 34 6.63 -9.11 20.26
C SER A 34 6.28 -7.64 20.08
N THR A 35 5.91 -7.25 18.86
CA THR A 35 5.51 -5.89 18.51
C THR A 35 4.46 -5.91 17.40
N PRO A 36 3.47 -5.01 17.42
CA PRO A 36 2.55 -4.84 16.29
C PRO A 36 3.15 -4.01 15.14
N ALA A 37 4.43 -3.64 15.21
CA ALA A 37 5.06 -2.77 14.23
C ALA A 37 5.18 -3.45 12.84
N MET A 38 4.92 -2.65 11.81
CA MET A 38 4.96 -3.05 10.40
C MET A 38 5.95 -2.15 9.65
N GLY A 39 6.86 -2.74 8.88
CA GLY A 39 7.67 -2.02 7.91
C GLY A 39 6.92 -1.90 6.59
N VAL A 40 6.89 -0.71 5.99
CA VAL A 40 6.23 -0.46 4.71
C VAL A 40 7.28 -0.04 3.69
N PHE A 41 7.35 -0.76 2.57
CA PHE A 41 8.14 -0.38 1.41
C PHE A 41 7.21 -0.10 0.23
N THR A 42 7.43 1.02 -0.44
CA THR A 42 6.62 1.46 -1.58
C THR A 42 7.53 1.93 -2.70
N TYR A 43 7.35 1.36 -3.90
CA TYR A 43 8.01 1.78 -5.12
C TYR A 43 7.00 2.24 -6.17
N ASN A 44 7.15 3.50 -6.61
CA ASN A 44 6.24 4.17 -7.54
C ASN A 44 7.06 4.80 -8.69
N PRO A 45 7.13 4.18 -9.87
CA PRO A 45 8.02 4.59 -10.96
C PRO A 45 7.59 5.85 -11.73
N LEU A 46 6.37 6.38 -11.54
CA LEU A 46 5.86 7.56 -12.27
C LEU A 46 5.02 8.45 -11.35
N VAL A 47 5.17 9.77 -11.48
CA VAL A 47 4.54 10.80 -10.61
C VAL A 47 3.54 11.71 -11.33
N ARG A 48 3.32 11.53 -12.64
CA ARG A 48 2.34 12.29 -13.42
C ARG A 48 1.13 11.44 -13.74
N ASP A 49 0.34 11.12 -12.72
CA ASP A 49 -0.85 10.29 -12.87
C ASP A 49 -2.12 11.03 -12.38
N GLY A 50 -3.28 10.68 -12.96
CA GLY A 50 -4.59 11.26 -12.61
C GLY A 50 -5.42 10.49 -11.58
N GLY A 51 -4.89 9.41 -11.02
CA GLY A 51 -5.44 8.61 -9.91
C GLY A 51 -4.65 8.70 -8.61
N ALA A 52 -3.68 9.62 -8.52
CA ALA A 52 -2.76 9.75 -7.40
C ALA A 52 -3.53 10.02 -6.12
N LYS A 53 -3.14 9.31 -5.04
CA LYS A 53 -3.72 9.57 -3.73
C LYS A 53 -3.30 10.95 -3.24
N LEU A 54 -4.25 11.67 -2.64
CA LEU A 54 -3.94 12.93 -1.95
C LEU A 54 -2.91 12.68 -0.84
N ASN A 55 -1.78 13.40 -0.90
CA ASN A 55 -0.79 13.39 0.16
C ASN A 55 -1.39 14.03 1.42
N ARG A 56 -1.56 13.23 2.48
CA ARG A 56 -2.21 13.67 3.71
C ARG A 56 -1.51 13.07 4.91
N TYR A 57 -1.45 13.84 5.99
CA TYR A 57 -0.79 13.43 7.24
C TYR A 57 -1.43 12.20 7.89
N PHE A 58 -2.76 12.07 7.79
CA PHE A 58 -3.49 10.98 8.45
C PHE A 58 -4.38 10.24 7.46
N PRO A 59 -3.86 9.21 6.77
CA PRO A 59 -4.68 8.31 5.96
C PRO A 59 -5.56 7.43 6.87
N LEU A 60 -6.83 7.27 6.52
CA LEU A 60 -7.78 6.49 7.32
C LEU A 60 -7.32 5.03 7.54
N PHE A 61 -6.77 4.41 6.49
CA PHE A 61 -6.27 3.03 6.57
C PHE A 61 -5.08 2.90 7.53
N ASP A 62 -4.24 3.92 7.63
CA ASP A 62 -3.09 3.90 8.55
C ASP A 62 -3.55 4.01 10.01
N LEU A 63 -4.58 4.82 10.26
CA LEU A 63 -5.17 4.98 11.60
C LEU A 63 -5.93 3.73 12.07
N THR A 64 -6.55 3.00 11.13
CA THR A 64 -7.45 1.88 11.45
C THR A 64 -6.84 0.51 11.21
N GLY A 65 -5.66 0.44 10.58
CA GLY A 65 -5.02 -0.81 10.17
C GLY A 65 -4.76 -1.80 11.32
N VAL A 66 -4.51 -1.31 12.55
CA VAL A 66 -4.35 -2.16 13.75
C VAL A 66 -5.61 -2.96 14.11
N ARG A 67 -6.77 -2.59 13.55
CA ARG A 67 -8.05 -3.29 13.75
C ARG A 67 -8.38 -4.25 12.62
N ASP A 68 -7.60 -4.29 11.53
CA ASP A 68 -7.85 -5.22 10.43
C ASP A 68 -7.47 -6.64 10.87
N PRO A 69 -8.42 -7.60 10.90
CA PRO A 69 -8.15 -8.98 11.28
C PRO A 69 -7.09 -9.65 10.40
N ARG A 70 -6.92 -9.19 9.16
CA ARG A 70 -5.94 -9.70 8.19
C ARG A 70 -4.54 -9.16 8.43
N ALA A 71 -4.39 -8.04 9.15
CA ALA A 71 -3.08 -7.50 9.50
C ALA A 71 -2.31 -8.41 10.48
N LEU A 72 -3.05 -9.25 11.22
CA LEU A 72 -2.49 -10.23 12.17
C LEU A 72 -2.47 -11.66 11.62
N SER A 73 -3.15 -11.93 10.51
CA SER A 73 -3.13 -13.25 9.89
C SER A 73 -1.85 -13.44 9.07
N ILE A 74 -0.83 -14.04 9.67
CA ILE A 74 0.15 -14.80 8.88
C ILE A 74 -0.61 -16.03 8.40
N VAL A 75 -1.13 -15.99 7.16
CA VAL A 75 -1.55 -17.23 6.48
C VAL A 75 -0.24 -17.91 6.08
N PRO A 76 0.16 -19.02 6.71
CA PRO A 76 1.27 -19.81 6.20
C PRO A 76 0.82 -20.27 4.81
N GLY A 77 1.65 -20.08 3.80
CA GLY A 77 1.38 -20.62 2.47
C GLY A 77 0.97 -22.09 2.60
N LYS A 78 -0.20 -22.43 2.06
CA LYS A 78 -0.70 -23.79 1.93
C LYS A 78 0.42 -24.65 1.33
N GLN A 79 1.02 -25.53 2.14
CA GLN A 79 1.73 -26.69 1.62
C GLN A 79 0.64 -27.72 1.32
N GLU A 80 0.46 -28.00 0.03
CA GLU A 80 -0.49 -28.95 -0.61
C GLU A 80 -1.86 -29.17 0.05
#